data_AF-A0A423IGG9-F1
#
_entry.id   AF-A0A423IGG9-F1
#
_cell.length_a   1.000
_cell.length_b   1.000
_cell.length_c   1.000
_cell.angle_alpha   90.00
_cell.angle_beta   90.00
_cell.angle_gamma   90.00
#
_symmetry.space_group_name_H-M   'P 1'
#
loop_
_entity.id
_entity.type
_entity.pdbx_description
1 polymer ?
#
loop_
_entity_poly.entity_id
_entity_poly.type
_entity_poly.pdbx_seq_one_letter_code
_entity_poly.pdbx_strand_id
1 'polypeptide(L)'
;MAKYLIAHVRQGGQNMIIFPLNASFGSQSNHTQEEIIRTFQLAASGASLAGHVVVIWRSGNQTYFRAPYAWHSFFTSPDAYAFVMGNLNKELTI
;
A
#
# COMPACT_ATOMS: atom_id res chain seq x y z
N MET A 1 -18.77 3.63 -3.86
CA MET A 1 -17.83 3.51 -2.73
C MET A 1 -17.08 2.22 -2.90
N ALA A 2 -15.77 2.32 -3.13
CA ALA A 2 -14.88 1.17 -3.23
C ALA A 2 -14.31 0.87 -1.84
N LYS A 3 -14.30 -0.41 -1.46
CA LYS A 3 -13.73 -0.88 -0.20
C LYS A 3 -12.35 -1.48 -0.46
N TYR A 4 -11.37 -1.04 0.31
CA TYR A 4 -10.00 -1.50 0.24
C TYR A 4 -9.61 -2.13 1.57
N LEU A 5 -9.20 -3.40 1.52
CA LEU A 5 -8.54 -4.05 2.64
C LEU A 5 -7.10 -3.58 2.70
N ILE A 6 -6.67 -3.08 3.85
CA ILE A 6 -5.34 -2.51 4.04
C ILE A 6 -4.66 -3.16 5.25
N ALA A 7 -3.34 -3.22 5.20
CA ALA A 7 -2.52 -3.57 6.35
C ALA A 7 -2.00 -2.29 7.01
N HIS A 8 -2.43 -2.02 8.24
CA HIS A 8 -1.87 -0.96 9.06
C HIS A 8 -0.86 -1.56 10.03
N VAL A 9 0.42 -1.32 9.79
CA VAL A 9 1.51 -1.93 10.56
C VAL A 9 2.43 -0.87 11.14
N ARG A 10 3.00 -1.15 12.32
CA ARG A 10 4.00 -0.30 12.96
C ARG A 10 5.34 -1.01 12.96
N GLN A 11 6.35 -0.42 12.33
CA GLN A 11 7.67 -1.00 12.15
C GLN A 11 8.73 0.08 12.36
N GLY A 12 9.76 -0.21 13.17
CA GLY A 12 10.82 0.76 13.52
C GLY A 12 10.32 2.08 14.11
N GLY A 13 9.18 2.08 14.82
CA GLY A 13 8.57 3.28 15.39
C GLY A 13 7.71 4.11 14.42
N GLN A 14 7.65 3.73 13.14
CA GLN A 14 6.84 4.40 12.12
C GLN A 14 5.60 3.58 11.76
N ASN A 15 4.50 4.26 11.47
CA ASN A 15 3.27 3.61 11.02
C ASN A 15 3.23 3.59 9.48
N MET A 16 2.85 2.45 8.92
CA MET A 16 2.72 2.22 7.49
C MET A 16 1.31 1.76 7.18
N ILE A 17 0.75 2.31 6.11
CA ILE A 17 -0.59 2.00 5.65
C ILE A 17 -0.45 1.38 4.27
N ILE A 18 -0.52 0.05 4.21
CA ILE A 18 -0.16 -0.71 3.02
C ILE A 18 -1.44 -1.12 2.28
N PHE A 19 -1.56 -0.66 1.05
CA PHE A 19 -2.65 -0.96 0.12
C PHE A 19 -2.20 -2.05 -0.85
N PRO A 20 -2.69 -3.29 -0.70
CA PRO A 20 -2.54 -4.30 -1.74
C PRO A 20 -3.47 -4.00 -2.91
N LEU A 21 -2.90 -3.81 -4.09
CA LEU A 21 -3.61 -3.56 -5.32
C LEU A 21 -3.40 -4.70 -6.31
N ASN A 22 -4.22 -4.71 -7.35
CA ASN A 22 -4.11 -5.64 -8.47
C ASN A 22 -3.14 -5.09 -9.54
N ALA A 23 -2.74 -5.96 -10.47
CA ALA A 23 -1.85 -5.61 -11.58
C ALA A 23 -2.37 -4.43 -12.42
N SER A 24 -3.69 -4.23 -12.49
CA SER A 24 -4.33 -3.13 -13.21
C SER A 24 -3.86 -1.75 -12.74
N PHE A 25 -3.50 -1.60 -11.46
CA PHE A 25 -2.87 -0.39 -10.93
C PHE A 25 -1.47 -0.18 -11.52
N GLY A 26 -0.65 -1.23 -11.52
CA GLY A 26 0.71 -1.20 -12.06
C GLY A 26 0.77 -0.88 -13.56
N SER A 27 -0.28 -1.23 -14.30
CA SER A 27 -0.43 -0.90 -15.72
C SER A 27 -0.85 0.54 -15.99
N GLN A 28 -1.24 1.32 -14.96
CA GLN A 28 -1.60 2.72 -15.12
C GLN A 28 -0.36 3.59 -15.38
N SER A 29 -0.56 4.79 -15.94
CA SER A 29 0.51 5.78 -16.08
C SER A 29 1.06 6.22 -14.72
N ASN A 30 2.33 6.66 -14.67
CA ASN A 30 2.92 7.19 -13.44
C ASN A 30 2.11 8.33 -12.83
N HIS A 31 1.53 9.20 -13.66
CA HIS A 31 0.67 10.29 -13.20
C HIS A 31 -0.57 9.75 -12.48
N THR A 32 -1.27 8.82 -13.12
CA THR A 32 -2.47 8.19 -12.55
C THR A 32 -2.16 7.41 -11.26
N GLN A 33 -1.04 6.70 -11.20
CA GLN A 33 -0.62 6.00 -9.98
C GLN A 33 -0.41 6.99 -8.82
N GLU A 34 0.25 8.12 -9.06
CA GLU A 34 0.46 9.16 -8.04
C GLU A 34 -0.87 9.80 -7.60
N GLU A 35 -1.80 10.06 -8.52
CA GLU A 35 -3.14 10.57 -8.18
C GLU A 35 -3.94 9.60 -7.29
N ILE A 36 -3.86 8.30 -7.59
CA ILE A 36 -4.50 7.25 -6.77
C ILE A 36 -3.85 7.21 -5.38
N ILE A 37 -2.52 7.23 -5.28
CA ILE A 37 -1.80 7.24 -4.00
C ILE A 37 -2.17 8.48 -3.18
N ARG A 38 -2.27 9.64 -3.82
CA ARG A 38 -2.69 10.88 -3.15
C ARG A 38 -4.12 10.76 -2.61
N THR A 39 -5.03 10.19 -3.39
CA THR A 39 -6.41 9.91 -2.95
C THR A 39 -6.42 8.98 -1.75
N PHE A 40 -5.61 7.92 -1.76
CA PHE A 40 -5.49 7.00 -0.63
C PHE A 40 -4.93 7.68 0.62
N GLN A 41 -3.93 8.55 0.47
CA GLN A 41 -3.37 9.30 1.59
C GLN A 41 -4.41 10.25 2.20
N LEU A 42 -5.23 10.91 1.37
CA LEU A 42 -6.33 11.76 1.84
C LEU A 42 -7.39 10.94 2.59
N ALA A 43 -7.82 9.81 2.03
CA ALA A 43 -8.79 8.92 2.67
C ALA A 43 -8.25 8.35 3.99
N ALA A 44 -6.99 7.94 4.03
CA ALA A 44 -6.33 7.45 5.24
C ALA A 44 -6.25 8.53 6.32
N SER A 45 -5.93 9.77 5.92
CA SER A 45 -5.90 10.93 6.82
C SER A 45 -7.29 11.24 7.38
N GLY A 46 -8.33 11.20 6.52
CA GLY A 46 -9.73 11.36 6.94
C GLY A 46 -10.21 10.26 7.90
N ALA A 47 -9.69 9.04 7.75
CA ALA A 47 -9.94 7.92 8.66
C ALA A 47 -9.05 7.92 9.92
N SER A 48 -8.28 8.99 10.15
CA SER A 48 -7.34 9.11 11.28
C SER A 48 -6.30 7.97 11.36
N LEU A 49 -5.94 7.39 10.20
CA LEU A 49 -4.87 6.41 10.11
C LEU A 49 -3.53 7.14 10.08
N ALA A 50 -2.75 6.98 11.16
CA ALA A 50 -1.41 7.53 11.22
C ALA A 50 -0.47 6.72 10.30
N GLY A 51 0.33 7.41 9.49
CA GLY A 51 1.37 6.79 8.67
C GLY A 51 1.40 7.30 7.23
N HIS A 52 2.34 6.75 6.46
CA HIS A 52 2.39 6.99 5.02
C HIS A 52 1.73 5.83 4.28
N VAL A 53 1.03 6.18 3.20
CA VAL A 53 0.49 5.20 2.26
C VAL A 53 1.61 4.56 1.47
N VAL A 54 1.58 3.23 1.45
CA VAL A 54 2.42 2.38 0.64
C VAL A 54 1.50 1.54 -0.23
N VAL A 55 1.79 1.43 -1.52
CA VAL A 55 1.06 0.53 -2.41
C VAL A 55 1.93 -0.64 -2.79
N ILE A 56 1.36 -1.83 -2.82
CA ILE A 56 2.01 -3.06 -3.24
C ILE A 56 1.10 -3.83 -4.18
N TRP A 57 1.62 -4.38 -5.26
CA TRP A 57 0.82 -5.18 -6.19
C TRP A 57 1.67 -6.29 -6.79
N ARG A 58 1.00 -7.34 -7.29
CA ARG A 58 1.65 -8.39 -8.06
C ARG A 58 1.27 -8.29 -9.52
N SER A 59 2.26 -8.43 -10.39
CA SER A 59 2.06 -8.64 -11.82
C SER A 59 2.81 -9.91 -12.22
N GLY A 60 2.06 -10.97 -12.53
CA GLY A 60 2.60 -12.32 -12.71
C GLY A 60 3.34 -12.82 -11.46
N ASN A 61 4.61 -13.20 -11.65
CA ASN A 61 5.47 -13.72 -10.57
C ASN A 61 6.25 -12.62 -9.85
N GLN A 62 6.11 -11.36 -10.26
CA GLN A 62 6.85 -10.24 -9.68
C GLN A 62 5.95 -9.41 -8.76
N THR A 63 6.53 -9.01 -7.64
CA THR A 63 5.94 -8.06 -6.70
C THR A 63 6.53 -6.68 -6.95
N TYR A 64 5.67 -5.68 -7.02
CA TYR A 64 6.02 -4.29 -7.21
C TYR A 64 5.46 -3.47 -6.05
N PHE A 65 6.10 -2.35 -5.75
CA PHE A 65 5.67 -1.47 -4.69
C PHE A 65 6.02 -0.02 -4.98
N ARG A 66 5.28 0.91 -4.37
CA ARG A 66 5.71 2.30 -4.17
C ARG A 66 5.63 2.60 -2.68
N ALA A 67 6.79 2.83 -2.10
CA ALA A 67 6.98 3.14 -0.69
C ALA A 67 8.05 4.24 -0.55
N PRO A 68 8.02 5.02 0.55
CA PRO A 68 9.16 5.81 0.98
C PRO A 68 10.46 4.99 1.06
N TYR A 69 11.59 5.65 0.75
CA TYR A 69 12.91 5.01 0.64
C TYR A 69 13.30 4.20 1.88
N ALA A 70 12.92 4.68 3.08
CA ALA A 70 13.20 4.01 4.36
C ALA A 70 12.68 2.56 4.45
N TRP A 71 11.70 2.17 3.63
CA TRP A 71 11.08 0.84 3.68
C TRP A 71 11.36 -0.02 2.45
N HIS A 72 12.18 0.46 1.49
CA HIS A 72 12.51 -0.29 0.29
C HIS A 72 13.11 -1.67 0.61
N SER A 73 13.99 -1.77 1.61
CA SER A 73 14.58 -3.05 2.04
C SER A 73 13.52 -4.07 2.47
N PHE A 74 12.47 -3.62 3.15
CA PHE A 74 11.37 -4.49 3.57
C PHE A 74 10.58 -5.00 2.35
N PHE A 75 10.16 -4.09 1.47
CA PHE A 75 9.33 -4.44 0.31
C PHE A 75 10.08 -5.13 -0.84
N THR A 76 11.41 -5.08 -0.84
CA THR A 76 12.26 -5.83 -1.76
C THR A 76 12.30 -7.33 -1.42
N SER A 77 11.95 -7.70 -0.19
CA SER A 77 11.94 -9.10 0.23
C SER A 77 10.83 -9.89 -0.49
N PRO A 78 11.09 -11.14 -0.93
CA PRO A 78 10.09 -11.95 -1.65
C PRO A 78 8.83 -12.23 -0.83
N ASP A 79 8.95 -12.29 0.50
CA ASP A 79 7.85 -12.51 1.43
C ASP A 79 7.00 -11.26 1.69
N ALA A 80 7.39 -10.07 1.22
CA ALA A 80 6.71 -8.82 1.54
C ALA A 80 5.22 -8.85 1.16
N TYR A 81 4.89 -9.42 -0.01
CA TYR A 81 3.50 -9.55 -0.44
C TYR A 81 2.69 -10.49 0.46
N ALA A 82 3.25 -11.67 0.77
CA ALA A 82 2.59 -12.64 1.64
C ALA A 82 2.40 -12.09 3.06
N PHE A 83 3.40 -11.36 3.57
CA PHE A 83 3.31 -10.64 4.84
C PHE A 83 2.15 -9.64 4.84
N VAL A 84 2.04 -8.80 3.81
CA VAL A 84 0.96 -7.79 3.73
C VAL A 84 -0.40 -8.47 3.69
N MET A 85 -0.56 -9.52 2.88
CA MET A 85 -1.80 -10.31 2.80
C MET A 85 -2.18 -10.96 4.13
N GLY A 86 -1.20 -11.44 4.90
CA GLY A 86 -1.43 -12.01 6.23
C GLY A 86 -1.70 -10.98 7.33
N ASN A 87 -1.40 -9.70 7.10
CA ASN A 87 -1.53 -8.61 8.08
C ASN A 87 -2.63 -7.59 7.73
N LEU A 88 -3.54 -7.93 6.81
CA LEU A 88 -4.71 -7.10 6.52
C LEU A 88 -5.58 -7.01 7.77
N ASN A 89 -5.75 -5.80 8.29
CA ASN A 89 -6.36 -5.58 9.61
C ASN A 89 -7.31 -4.38 9.65
N LYS A 90 -7.47 -3.65 8.54
CA LYS A 90 -8.35 -2.51 8.40
C LYS A 90 -9.05 -2.53 7.05
N GLU A 91 -10.23 -1.92 6.99
CA GLU A 91 -10.96 -1.64 5.77
C GLU A 91 -11.08 -0.12 5.62
N LEU A 92 -10.76 0.40 4.44
CA LEU A 92 -10.93 1.81 4.10
C LEU A 92 -11.91 1.94 2.94
N THR A 93 -12.87 2.85 3.10
CA THR A 93 -13.85 3.16 2.06
C THR A 93 -13.47 4.46 1.37
N ILE A 94 -13.43 4.43 0.04
CA ILE A 94 -13.06 5.56 -0.83
C ILE A 94 -14.17 5.78 -1.87
#